data_AF-A0A3B9Y8P8-F1
#
_entry.id   AF-A0A3B9Y8P8-F1
#
_cell.length_a   1.000
_cell.length_b   1.000
_cell.length_c   1.000
_cell.angle_alpha   90.00
_cell.angle_beta   90.00
_cell.angle_gamma   90.00
#
_symmetry.space_group_name_H-M   'P 1'
#
loop_
_entity.id
_entity.type
_entity.pdbx_description
1 polymer ?
#
loop_
_entity_poly.entity_id
_entity_poly.type
_entity_poly.pdbx_seq_one_letter_code
_entity_poly.pdbx_strand_id
1 'polypeptide(L)'
;MEDIYLQLPNKPREDEFVPYEATILGIDGPEKATKFYCGGFQPIYEVETNLGYSIRGTANHPLLTVLPGGELTWTKIGDLQVGSYVALARGSRVSGQSVALPESFYPLPRQPRTMTPDLAYWLGLLTAEGSVTHYETWFVNGSQALINRFVELTKTLFGLEAVPHRKGDTYNYNISISNKALSMWLRGELGVARGSHAKSVPACVLASSQADVLAFLEGLFWGDATIRGNKAGSNTFKFTSKSRQLAHQVHVLLLNLGVIGSFWNHEDGGELYYNVTLRGDQVLDLVELIPSLRNKATSPLRETHSDKTNYDHLPHGTSLLNGHGGDGYLARIMAGDRQLTYNRARTVLADKPELAHTLLPSLVKQNYLWITVRDVRPAGIEPVYDLLVPGTHSFVADGFVQHNSQDISELVGGIDLSTIGEVGVES
;
A
#
# COMPACT_ATOMS: atom_id res chain seq x y z
N MET A 1 -6.15 -4.29 -10.63
CA MET A 1 -6.61 -4.05 -12.01
C MET A 1 -7.31 -5.28 -12.60
N GLU A 2 -6.72 -6.47 -12.55
CA GLU A 2 -7.37 -7.70 -13.05
C GLU A 2 -8.73 -7.98 -12.38
N ASP A 3 -8.83 -7.83 -11.05
CA ASP A 3 -10.13 -7.96 -10.36
C ASP A 3 -11.19 -6.97 -10.87
N ILE A 4 -10.77 -5.74 -11.22
CA ILE A 4 -11.67 -4.74 -11.82
C ILE A 4 -12.13 -5.25 -13.18
N TYR A 5 -11.22 -5.69 -14.03
CA TYR A 5 -11.54 -6.27 -15.34
C TYR A 5 -12.54 -7.43 -15.25
N LEU A 6 -12.37 -8.32 -14.27
CA LEU A 6 -13.28 -9.45 -14.06
C LEU A 6 -14.69 -9.03 -13.62
N GLN A 7 -14.80 -7.88 -12.95
CA GLN A 7 -16.06 -7.32 -12.44
C GLN A 7 -16.73 -6.32 -13.39
N LEU A 8 -16.06 -5.90 -14.47
CA LEU A 8 -16.67 -4.98 -15.44
C LEU A 8 -17.90 -5.64 -16.10
N PRO A 9 -19.02 -4.90 -16.23
CA PRO A 9 -20.23 -5.42 -16.87
C PRO A 9 -20.00 -5.74 -18.34
N ASN A 10 -19.20 -4.91 -19.02
CA ASN A 10 -18.75 -5.10 -20.40
C ASN A 10 -17.22 -5.18 -20.40
N LYS A 11 -16.69 -6.37 -20.69
CA LYS A 11 -15.23 -6.57 -20.72
C LYS A 11 -14.65 -5.98 -22.01
N PRO A 12 -13.70 -5.04 -21.94
CA PRO A 12 -13.03 -4.52 -23.12
C PRO A 12 -12.24 -5.64 -23.81
N ARG A 13 -12.18 -5.57 -25.14
CA ARG A 13 -11.21 -6.31 -25.95
C ARG A 13 -9.82 -5.69 -25.79
N GLU A 14 -8.83 -6.39 -26.33
CA GLU A 14 -7.49 -5.81 -26.50
C GLU A 14 -7.59 -4.52 -27.32
N ASP A 15 -6.86 -3.50 -26.88
CA ASP A 15 -6.83 -2.14 -27.39
C ASP A 15 -8.15 -1.37 -27.29
N GLU A 16 -9.02 -1.75 -26.35
CA GLU A 16 -10.31 -1.11 -26.15
C GLU A 16 -10.40 -0.37 -24.80
N PHE A 17 -11.01 0.81 -24.84
CA PHE A 17 -11.48 1.53 -23.65
C PHE A 17 -12.97 1.29 -23.44
N VAL A 18 -13.35 1.00 -22.20
CA VAL A 18 -14.76 0.98 -21.76
C VAL A 18 -15.00 2.04 -20.69
N PRO A 19 -16.24 2.58 -20.57
CA PRO A 19 -16.60 3.46 -19.47
C PRO A 19 -16.32 2.82 -18.11
N TYR A 20 -15.66 3.56 -17.23
CA TYR A 20 -15.36 3.14 -15.88
C TYR A 20 -15.23 4.36 -14.99
N GLU A 21 -15.97 4.41 -13.89
CA GLU A 21 -15.90 5.53 -12.96
C GLU A 21 -15.33 5.09 -11.62
N ALA A 22 -14.19 5.66 -11.26
CA ALA A 22 -13.62 5.53 -9.94
C ALA A 22 -12.94 6.83 -9.52
N THR A 23 -12.97 7.11 -8.21
CA THR A 23 -12.09 8.13 -7.64
C THR A 23 -10.75 7.47 -7.36
N ILE A 24 -9.68 8.00 -7.96
CA ILE A 24 -8.30 7.57 -7.77
C ILE A 24 -7.48 8.70 -7.15
N LEU A 25 -6.24 8.43 -6.75
CA LEU A 25 -5.30 9.46 -6.29
C LEU A 25 -4.38 9.84 -7.45
N GLY A 26 -4.51 11.07 -7.95
CA GLY A 26 -3.57 11.71 -8.88
C GLY A 26 -2.47 12.49 -8.16
N ILE A 27 -1.61 13.14 -8.94
CA ILE A 27 -0.47 13.91 -8.43
C ILE A 27 -0.90 15.12 -7.58
N ASP A 28 -2.04 15.74 -7.91
CA ASP A 28 -2.58 16.92 -7.21
C ASP A 28 -3.69 16.59 -6.20
N GLY A 29 -4.01 15.30 -6.02
CA GLY A 29 -5.02 14.82 -5.09
C GLY A 29 -6.05 13.89 -5.74
N PRO A 30 -7.24 13.71 -5.12
CA PRO A 30 -8.26 12.82 -5.65
C PRO A 30 -8.78 13.27 -7.03
N GLU A 31 -8.81 12.35 -7.99
CA GLU A 31 -9.26 12.58 -9.38
C GLU A 31 -10.21 11.48 -9.86
N LYS A 32 -10.86 11.70 -11.00
CA LYS A 32 -11.77 10.73 -11.61
C LYS A 32 -11.09 9.99 -12.76
N ALA A 33 -10.99 8.67 -12.62
CA ALA A 33 -10.82 7.78 -13.77
C ALA A 33 -12.18 7.65 -14.48
N THR A 34 -12.19 7.80 -15.80
CA THR A 34 -13.44 7.80 -16.61
C THR A 34 -13.52 6.64 -17.60
N LYS A 35 -12.39 6.00 -17.90
CA LYS A 35 -12.33 4.79 -18.73
C LYS A 35 -11.33 3.80 -18.19
N PHE A 36 -11.59 2.52 -18.45
CA PHE A 36 -10.70 1.40 -18.20
C PHE A 36 -10.21 0.87 -19.55
N TYR A 37 -8.90 0.66 -19.68
CA TYR A 37 -8.24 0.17 -20.88
C TYR A 37 -7.71 -1.25 -20.68
N CYS A 38 -7.81 -2.06 -21.73
CA CYS A 38 -7.18 -3.38 -21.81
C CYS A 38 -6.16 -3.39 -22.95
N GLY A 39 -4.87 -3.47 -22.63
CA GLY A 39 -3.79 -3.51 -23.63
C GLY A 39 -3.36 -4.92 -24.02
N GLY A 40 -4.15 -5.94 -23.67
CA GLY A 40 -3.83 -7.32 -23.99
C GLY A 40 -2.58 -7.84 -23.28
N PHE A 41 -1.99 -8.90 -23.82
CA PHE A 41 -0.78 -9.52 -23.25
C PHE A 41 0.47 -8.81 -23.76
N GLN A 42 1.21 -8.16 -22.87
CA GLN A 42 2.42 -7.41 -23.23
C GLN A 42 3.63 -7.86 -22.41
N PRO A 43 4.85 -7.73 -22.95
CA PRO A 43 6.07 -7.83 -22.15
C PRO A 43 6.08 -6.76 -21.05
N ILE A 44 6.28 -7.20 -19.82
CA ILE A 44 6.32 -6.32 -18.65
C ILE A 44 7.70 -6.35 -17.99
N TYR A 45 7.98 -5.29 -17.25
CA TYR A 45 9.15 -5.11 -16.42
C TYR A 45 8.70 -4.96 -14.97
N GLU A 46 9.50 -5.46 -14.04
CA GLU A 46 9.36 -5.21 -12.61
C GLU A 46 10.43 -4.21 -12.20
N VAL A 47 10.00 -3.08 -11.63
CA VAL A 47 10.87 -2.10 -10.98
C VAL A 47 10.79 -2.37 -9.48
N GLU A 48 11.93 -2.56 -8.82
CA GLU A 48 12.02 -2.74 -7.38
C GLU A 48 12.92 -1.66 -6.75
N THR A 49 12.50 -1.11 -5.62
CA THR A 49 13.21 -0.05 -4.89
C THR A 49 14.05 -0.61 -3.74
N ASN A 50 14.93 0.23 -3.16
CA ASN A 50 15.77 -0.17 -2.03
C ASN A 50 15.01 -0.52 -0.73
N LEU A 51 13.73 -0.14 -0.61
CA LEU A 51 12.85 -0.58 0.48
C LEU A 51 11.92 -1.73 0.09
N GLY A 52 12.06 -2.28 -1.12
CA GLY A 52 11.25 -3.41 -1.60
C GLY A 52 9.85 -3.03 -2.08
N TYR A 53 9.53 -1.74 -2.24
CA TYR A 53 8.37 -1.34 -3.03
C TYR A 53 8.62 -1.70 -4.48
N SER A 54 7.61 -2.26 -5.14
CA SER A 54 7.72 -2.72 -6.52
C SER A 54 6.49 -2.37 -7.33
N ILE A 55 6.69 -2.12 -8.62
CA ILE A 55 5.61 -1.97 -9.60
C ILE A 55 5.95 -2.77 -10.86
N ARG A 56 4.91 -3.29 -11.51
CA ARG A 56 5.01 -4.01 -12.77
C ARG A 56 4.25 -3.25 -13.86
N GLY A 57 4.88 -3.07 -15.00
CA GLY A 57 4.30 -2.31 -16.11
C GLY A 57 5.05 -2.54 -17.41
N THR A 58 4.51 -2.01 -18.50
CA THR A 58 5.16 -2.06 -19.82
C THR A 58 6.40 -1.16 -19.83
N ALA A 59 7.33 -1.40 -20.76
CA ALA A 59 8.53 -0.57 -20.89
C ALA A 59 8.20 0.93 -21.09
N ASN A 60 7.08 1.23 -21.75
CA ASN A 60 6.66 2.61 -22.05
C ASN A 60 5.93 3.29 -20.89
N HIS A 61 5.59 2.57 -19.82
CA HIS A 61 4.81 3.12 -18.71
C HIS A 61 5.63 4.16 -17.92
N PRO A 62 5.18 5.41 -17.80
CA PRO A 62 5.92 6.48 -17.13
C PRO A 62 5.72 6.49 -15.60
N LEU A 63 6.83 6.59 -14.85
CA LEU A 63 6.84 6.85 -13.40
C LEU A 63 7.38 8.26 -13.12
N LEU A 64 6.90 8.90 -12.05
CA LEU A 64 7.41 10.20 -11.62
C LEU A 64 8.80 10.03 -11.01
N THR A 65 9.77 10.73 -11.58
CA THR A 65 11.16 10.77 -11.14
C THR A 65 11.60 12.21 -10.92
N VAL A 66 12.84 12.36 -10.46
CA VAL A 66 13.48 13.64 -10.19
C VAL A 66 14.87 13.64 -10.81
N LEU A 67 15.17 14.68 -11.58
CA LEU A 67 16.47 14.89 -12.20
C LEU A 67 17.48 15.43 -11.18
N PRO A 68 18.80 15.35 -11.46
CA PRO A 68 19.83 15.89 -10.57
C PRO A 68 19.69 17.37 -10.19
N GLY A 69 18.99 18.16 -11.01
CA GLY A 69 18.64 19.56 -10.72
C GLY A 69 17.49 19.75 -9.73
N GLY A 70 16.80 18.68 -9.34
CA GLY A 70 15.59 18.71 -8.50
C GLY A 70 14.28 18.81 -9.28
N GLU A 71 14.36 18.95 -10.61
CA GLU A 71 13.21 19.02 -11.50
C GLU A 71 12.49 17.67 -11.58
N LEU A 72 11.16 17.70 -11.55
CA LEU A 72 10.33 16.51 -11.71
C LEU A 72 10.19 16.15 -13.18
N THR A 73 10.18 14.85 -13.48
CA THR A 73 9.96 14.37 -14.85
C THR A 73 9.27 13.01 -14.86
N TRP A 74 8.71 12.65 -16.01
CA TRP A 74 8.12 11.34 -16.25
C TRP A 74 9.14 10.47 -16.97
N THR A 75 9.62 9.42 -16.32
CA THR A 75 10.58 8.47 -16.90
C THR A 75 9.90 7.13 -17.14
N LYS A 76 9.98 6.64 -18.38
CA LYS A 76 9.45 5.33 -18.76
C LYS A 76 10.21 4.22 -18.01
N ILE A 77 9.50 3.15 -17.65
CA ILE A 77 10.10 2.01 -16.94
C ILE A 77 11.33 1.46 -17.68
N GLY A 78 11.27 1.36 -19.01
CA GLY A 78 12.39 0.86 -19.83
C GLY A 78 13.62 1.74 -19.83
N ASP A 79 13.48 3.02 -19.46
CA ASP A 79 14.57 4.00 -19.42
C ASP A 79 15.15 4.18 -18.01
N LEU A 80 14.48 3.64 -16.98
CA LEU A 80 14.93 3.75 -15.59
C LEU A 80 16.28 3.05 -15.37
N GLN A 81 17.13 3.71 -14.60
CA GLN A 81 18.43 3.17 -14.22
C GLN A 81 18.45 2.86 -12.72
N VAL A 82 19.27 1.88 -12.33
CA VAL A 82 19.55 1.63 -10.91
C VAL A 82 20.13 2.90 -10.28
N GLY A 83 19.59 3.30 -9.14
CA GLY A 83 19.93 4.55 -8.45
C GLY A 83 19.05 5.75 -8.82
N SER A 84 18.24 5.68 -9.88
CA SER A 84 17.23 6.71 -10.18
C SER A 84 16.22 6.83 -9.03
N TYR A 85 15.85 8.04 -8.65
CA TYR A 85 14.81 8.29 -7.66
C TYR A 85 13.43 8.22 -8.31
N VAL A 86 12.52 7.47 -7.69
CA VAL A 86 11.10 7.37 -8.04
C VAL A 86 10.24 7.89 -6.89
N ALA A 87 9.10 8.50 -7.22
CA ALA A 87 8.16 9.03 -6.24
C ALA A 87 7.17 7.97 -5.77
N LEU A 88 7.10 7.79 -4.45
CA LEU A 88 6.04 7.03 -3.81
C LEU A 88 5.10 7.96 -3.03
N ALA A 89 3.80 7.89 -3.32
CA ALA A 89 2.77 8.54 -2.52
C ALA A 89 2.68 7.87 -1.15
N ARG A 90 2.80 8.67 -0.09
CA ARG A 90 2.74 8.22 1.30
C ARG A 90 1.76 9.05 2.11
N GLY A 91 1.13 8.42 3.10
CA GLY A 91 0.24 9.13 4.02
C GLY A 91 -0.96 9.78 3.34
N SER A 92 -1.27 9.39 2.10
CA SER A 92 -2.39 9.92 1.33
C SER A 92 -3.73 9.51 1.92
N ARG A 93 -3.75 8.45 2.74
CA ARG A 93 -4.93 7.95 3.47
C ARG A 93 -6.13 7.76 2.55
N VAL A 94 -5.87 7.35 1.32
CA VAL A 94 -6.92 7.04 0.36
C VAL A 94 -7.57 5.76 0.84
N SER A 95 -8.86 5.83 1.10
CA SER A 95 -9.67 4.68 1.46
C SER A 95 -10.94 4.70 0.62
N GLY A 96 -11.56 3.55 0.45
CA GLY A 96 -12.90 3.52 -0.12
C GLY A 96 -13.95 3.98 0.88
N GLN A 97 -15.20 3.73 0.53
CA GLN A 97 -16.37 4.03 1.37
C GLN A 97 -16.95 2.74 1.93
N SER A 98 -18.03 2.82 2.70
CA SER A 98 -18.67 1.63 3.27
C SER A 98 -19.10 0.67 2.13
N VAL A 99 -18.44 -0.48 2.05
CA VAL A 99 -18.62 -1.46 0.98
C VAL A 99 -19.82 -2.34 1.31
N ALA A 100 -20.80 -2.40 0.41
CA ALA A 100 -21.85 -3.41 0.46
C ALA A 100 -21.24 -4.80 0.24
N LEU A 101 -21.52 -5.72 1.16
CA LEU A 101 -21.01 -7.08 1.08
C LEU A 101 -21.98 -7.96 0.28
N PRO A 102 -21.46 -8.90 -0.51
CA PRO A 102 -22.30 -9.85 -1.25
C PRO A 102 -23.16 -10.66 -0.29
N GLU A 103 -24.40 -10.96 -0.69
CA GLU A 103 -25.26 -11.87 0.07
C GLU A 103 -24.68 -13.28 0.05
N SER A 104 -24.87 -14.04 1.13
CA SER A 104 -24.50 -15.45 1.15
C SER A 104 -25.50 -16.24 0.34
N PHE A 105 -25.04 -17.10 -0.57
CA PHE A 105 -25.93 -17.98 -1.31
C PHE A 105 -26.75 -18.90 -0.39
N TYR A 106 -26.14 -19.36 0.70
CA TYR A 106 -26.82 -20.14 1.74
C TYR A 106 -27.22 -19.23 2.90
N PRO A 107 -28.41 -19.41 3.50
CA PRO A 107 -28.87 -18.53 4.57
C PRO A 107 -27.97 -18.62 5.81
N LEU A 108 -27.50 -17.46 6.26
CA LEU A 108 -26.81 -17.29 7.55
C LEU A 108 -27.82 -16.79 8.61
N PRO A 109 -27.71 -17.21 9.88
CA PRO A 109 -28.61 -16.73 10.94
C PRO A 109 -28.57 -15.21 11.09
N ARG A 110 -27.35 -14.64 11.00
CA ARG A 110 -27.11 -13.22 10.83
C ARG A 110 -26.01 -13.03 9.79
N GLN A 111 -26.14 -12.02 8.95
CA GLN A 111 -25.14 -11.71 7.95
C GLN A 111 -24.83 -10.21 7.93
N PRO A 112 -23.57 -9.81 8.08
CA PRO A 112 -23.15 -8.44 7.82
C PRO A 112 -23.43 -8.03 6.38
N ARG A 113 -24.10 -6.89 6.20
CA ARG A 113 -24.43 -6.32 4.88
C ARG A 113 -23.41 -5.30 4.39
N THR A 114 -22.61 -4.77 5.29
CA THR A 114 -21.53 -3.82 5.00
C THR A 114 -20.30 -4.18 5.82
N MET A 115 -19.13 -3.72 5.40
CA MET A 115 -17.93 -3.80 6.23
C MET A 115 -18.09 -2.95 7.49
N THR A 116 -17.60 -3.46 8.62
CA THR A 116 -17.50 -2.74 9.89
C THR A 116 -16.13 -3.04 10.52
N PRO A 117 -15.66 -2.22 11.47
CA PRO A 117 -14.39 -2.48 12.15
C PRO A 117 -14.36 -3.86 12.83
N ASP A 118 -15.47 -4.29 13.43
CA ASP A 118 -15.58 -5.60 14.06
C ASP A 118 -15.46 -6.77 13.07
N LEU A 119 -16.11 -6.68 11.90
CA LEU A 119 -15.97 -7.69 10.86
C LEU A 119 -14.55 -7.69 10.27
N ALA A 120 -13.99 -6.50 10.02
CA ALA A 120 -12.66 -6.35 9.48
C ALA A 120 -11.60 -6.92 10.43
N TYR A 121 -11.69 -6.62 11.72
CA TYR A 121 -10.84 -7.21 12.76
C TYR A 121 -10.97 -8.74 12.82
N TRP A 122 -12.19 -9.27 12.76
CA TRP A 122 -12.44 -10.72 12.72
C TRP A 122 -11.82 -11.38 11.48
N LEU A 123 -11.93 -10.74 10.31
CA LEU A 123 -11.28 -11.17 9.07
C LEU A 123 -9.75 -11.08 9.16
N GLY A 124 -9.20 -10.09 9.88
CA GLY A 124 -7.78 -9.95 10.16
C GLY A 124 -7.24 -11.13 10.96
N LEU A 125 -7.92 -11.49 12.06
CA LEU A 125 -7.58 -12.67 12.86
C LEU A 125 -7.66 -13.97 12.03
N LEU A 126 -8.74 -14.12 11.24
CA LEU A 126 -8.90 -15.28 10.36
C LEU A 126 -7.81 -15.33 9.27
N THR A 127 -7.38 -14.18 8.76
CA THR A 127 -6.29 -14.12 7.77
C THR A 127 -4.96 -14.50 8.42
N ALA A 128 -4.70 -14.12 9.66
CA ALA A 128 -3.47 -14.51 10.36
C ALA A 128 -3.44 -16.02 10.62
N GLU A 129 -4.37 -16.53 11.43
CA GLU A 129 -4.27 -17.87 12.02
C GLU A 129 -5.48 -18.77 11.70
N GLY A 130 -6.34 -18.31 10.80
CA GLY A 130 -7.52 -19.06 10.38
C GLY A 130 -7.29 -19.98 9.18
N SER A 131 -8.26 -20.87 9.00
CA SER A 131 -8.37 -21.75 7.83
C SER A 131 -9.84 -21.98 7.51
N VAL A 132 -10.22 -21.77 6.26
CA VAL A 132 -11.60 -21.98 5.79
C VAL A 132 -11.63 -23.19 4.86
N THR A 133 -12.41 -24.21 5.22
CA THR A 133 -12.67 -25.39 4.40
C THR A 133 -14.02 -25.25 3.68
N HIS A 134 -14.55 -26.33 3.08
CA HIS A 134 -15.87 -26.28 2.46
C HIS A 134 -17.02 -26.22 3.48
N TYR A 135 -16.83 -26.78 4.68
CA TYR A 135 -17.89 -26.94 5.67
C TYR A 135 -17.61 -26.24 7.00
N GLU A 136 -16.36 -25.85 7.22
CA GLU A 136 -15.90 -25.40 8.52
C GLU A 136 -14.83 -24.32 8.43
N THR A 137 -14.96 -23.34 9.33
CA THR A 137 -13.98 -22.28 9.56
C THR A 137 -13.28 -22.54 10.88
N TRP A 138 -11.96 -22.42 10.88
CA TRP A 138 -11.09 -22.64 12.03
C TRP A 138 -10.31 -21.39 12.37
N PHE A 139 -10.03 -21.20 13.65
CA PHE A 139 -9.07 -20.23 14.19
C PHE A 139 -8.25 -20.89 15.29
N VAL A 140 -6.92 -20.74 15.24
CA VAL A 140 -6.01 -21.38 16.22
C VAL A 140 -5.19 -20.31 16.92
N ASN A 141 -5.29 -20.22 18.25
CA ASN A 141 -4.50 -19.26 19.02
C ASN A 141 -4.31 -19.77 20.47
N GLY A 142 -3.29 -19.28 21.18
CA GLY A 142 -3.03 -19.58 22.60
C GLY A 142 -3.44 -18.47 23.58
N SER A 143 -3.74 -17.27 23.08
CA SER A 143 -4.18 -16.10 23.87
C SER A 143 -5.67 -16.18 24.15
N GLN A 144 -6.03 -16.36 25.44
CA GLN A 144 -7.44 -16.39 25.85
C GLN A 144 -8.18 -15.10 25.48
N ALA A 145 -7.50 -13.95 25.48
CA ALA A 145 -8.12 -12.68 25.10
C ALA A 145 -8.54 -12.67 23.62
N LEU A 146 -7.66 -13.15 22.72
CA LEU A 146 -7.98 -13.22 21.28
C LEU A 146 -9.03 -14.28 20.99
N ILE A 147 -8.97 -15.44 21.67
CA ILE A 147 -9.98 -16.50 21.58
C ILE A 147 -11.35 -15.95 21.99
N ASN A 148 -11.45 -15.33 23.17
CA ASN A 148 -12.71 -14.78 23.67
C ASN A 148 -13.28 -13.73 22.70
N ARG A 149 -12.42 -12.85 22.18
CA ARG A 149 -12.85 -11.82 21.21
C ARG A 149 -13.34 -12.45 19.91
N PHE A 150 -12.65 -13.46 19.38
CA PHE A 150 -13.07 -14.17 18.17
C PHE A 150 -14.42 -14.87 18.34
N VAL A 151 -14.63 -15.53 19.49
CA VAL A 151 -15.91 -16.20 19.82
C VAL A 151 -17.05 -15.18 19.94
N GLU A 152 -16.83 -14.09 20.69
CA GLU A 152 -17.80 -13.00 20.85
C GLU A 152 -18.20 -12.39 19.51
N LEU A 153 -17.22 -12.07 18.67
CA LEU A 153 -17.46 -11.52 17.34
C LEU A 153 -18.18 -12.51 16.42
N THR A 154 -17.84 -13.81 16.47
CA THR A 154 -18.54 -14.82 15.67
C THR A 154 -20.03 -14.85 16.02
N LYS A 155 -20.36 -14.85 17.31
CA LYS A 155 -21.75 -14.81 17.78
C LYS A 155 -22.45 -13.52 17.40
N THR A 156 -21.77 -12.39 17.56
CA THR A 156 -22.34 -11.07 17.30
C THR A 156 -22.56 -10.86 15.81
N LEU A 157 -21.58 -11.16 14.96
CA LEU A 157 -21.64 -10.92 13.51
C LEU A 157 -22.56 -11.92 12.80
N PHE A 158 -22.52 -13.19 13.19
CA PHE A 158 -23.14 -14.28 12.42
C PHE A 158 -24.27 -15.03 13.16
N GLY A 159 -24.46 -14.78 14.46
CA GLY A 159 -25.39 -15.56 15.27
C GLY A 159 -24.95 -17.03 15.42
N LEU A 160 -23.65 -17.30 15.27
CA LEU A 160 -23.08 -18.64 15.31
C LEU A 160 -22.23 -18.84 16.56
N GLU A 161 -22.27 -20.04 17.11
CA GLU A 161 -21.36 -20.45 18.18
C GLU A 161 -20.02 -20.89 17.60
N ALA A 162 -18.93 -20.43 18.22
CA ALA A 162 -17.57 -20.84 17.91
C ALA A 162 -17.06 -21.64 19.10
N VAL A 163 -16.71 -22.91 18.90
CA VAL A 163 -16.41 -23.84 20.00
C VAL A 163 -14.90 -23.98 20.17
N PRO A 164 -14.31 -23.56 21.30
CA PRO A 164 -12.89 -23.77 21.58
C PRO A 164 -12.64 -25.21 22.02
N HIS A 165 -11.70 -25.87 21.36
CA HIS A 165 -11.22 -27.21 21.67
C HIS A 165 -9.72 -27.18 21.90
N ARG A 166 -9.26 -27.61 23.08
CA ARG A 166 -7.82 -27.67 23.37
C ARG A 166 -7.16 -28.81 22.60
N LYS A 167 -6.05 -28.53 21.92
CA LYS A 167 -5.30 -29.55 21.16
C LYS A 167 -4.30 -30.27 22.08
N GLY A 168 -4.73 -31.38 22.69
CA GLY A 168 -3.88 -32.19 23.57
C GLY A 168 -3.25 -31.36 24.71
N ASP A 169 -1.99 -31.62 25.02
CA ASP A 169 -1.25 -30.90 26.08
C ASP A 169 -0.72 -29.52 25.65
N THR A 170 -0.98 -29.09 24.41
CA THR A 170 -0.50 -27.78 23.93
C THR A 170 -1.25 -26.63 24.60
N TYR A 171 -0.63 -25.44 24.60
CA TYR A 171 -1.24 -24.18 25.04
C TYR A 171 -2.18 -23.56 23.99
N ASN A 172 -2.31 -24.18 22.81
CA ASN A 172 -3.14 -23.68 21.73
C ASN A 172 -4.55 -24.29 21.76
N TYR A 173 -5.53 -23.44 21.51
CA TYR A 173 -6.92 -23.82 21.28
C TYR A 173 -7.22 -23.80 19.79
N ASN A 174 -8.03 -24.75 19.35
CA ASN A 174 -8.62 -24.78 18.03
C ASN A 174 -10.09 -24.40 18.15
N ILE A 175 -10.49 -23.32 17.51
CA ILE A 175 -11.82 -22.77 17.57
C ILE A 175 -12.51 -23.11 16.25
N SER A 176 -13.52 -23.99 16.31
CA SER A 176 -14.26 -24.45 15.14
C SER A 176 -15.61 -23.76 15.02
N ILE A 177 -15.94 -23.34 13.80
CA ILE A 177 -17.26 -22.88 13.39
C ILE A 177 -17.73 -23.81 12.26
N SER A 178 -18.44 -24.87 12.64
CA SER A 178 -19.01 -25.86 11.71
C SER A 178 -20.27 -25.30 11.04
N ASN A 179 -20.09 -24.40 10.05
CA ASN A 179 -21.19 -23.83 9.29
C ASN A 179 -20.82 -23.69 7.80
N LYS A 180 -21.52 -24.44 6.95
CA LYS A 180 -21.31 -24.44 5.49
C LYS A 180 -21.63 -23.07 4.87
N ALA A 181 -22.69 -22.40 5.30
CA ALA A 181 -23.07 -21.10 4.74
C ALA A 181 -21.97 -20.06 4.96
N LEU A 182 -21.43 -19.98 6.19
CA LEU A 182 -20.31 -19.10 6.50
C LEU A 182 -19.07 -19.46 5.69
N SER A 183 -18.73 -20.75 5.63
CA SER A 183 -17.54 -21.21 4.93
C SER A 183 -17.59 -20.91 3.43
N MET A 184 -18.76 -21.10 2.82
CA MET A 184 -19.00 -20.77 1.41
C MET A 184 -18.94 -19.26 1.20
N TRP A 185 -19.66 -18.47 2.00
CA TRP A 185 -19.64 -17.00 1.91
C TRP A 185 -18.23 -16.41 2.01
N LEU A 186 -17.42 -16.92 2.93
CA LEU A 186 -16.03 -16.47 3.08
C LEU A 186 -15.20 -16.81 1.84
N ARG A 187 -15.27 -18.05 1.35
CA ARG A 187 -14.39 -18.52 0.25
C ARG A 187 -14.85 -18.09 -1.13
N GLY A 188 -16.14 -18.15 -1.39
CA GLY A 188 -16.74 -17.87 -2.68
C GLY A 188 -16.96 -16.38 -2.87
N GLU A 189 -17.72 -15.78 -1.96
CA GLU A 189 -18.23 -14.43 -2.12
C GLU A 189 -17.25 -13.36 -1.60
N LEU A 190 -16.54 -13.61 -0.48
CA LEU A 190 -15.52 -12.69 0.04
C LEU A 190 -14.09 -13.00 -0.43
N GLY A 191 -13.87 -14.13 -1.10
CA GLY A 191 -12.56 -14.49 -1.66
C GLY A 191 -11.49 -14.86 -0.61
N VAL A 192 -11.87 -15.26 0.60
CA VAL A 192 -10.94 -15.73 1.64
C VAL A 192 -10.30 -17.05 1.19
N ALA A 193 -9.05 -16.98 0.74
CA ALA A 193 -8.33 -18.13 0.23
C ALA A 193 -7.92 -19.12 1.33
N ARG A 194 -7.79 -20.40 0.95
CA ARG A 194 -7.27 -21.46 1.81
C ARG A 194 -5.78 -21.66 1.55
N GLY A 195 -5.02 -21.85 2.63
CA GLY A 195 -3.59 -22.16 2.56
C GLY A 195 -2.72 -20.92 2.69
N SER A 196 -1.58 -21.05 3.37
CA SER A 196 -0.74 -19.92 3.79
C SER A 196 -0.15 -19.11 2.63
N HIS A 197 0.12 -19.74 1.48
CA HIS A 197 0.68 -19.08 0.30
C HIS A 197 -0.34 -18.27 -0.51
N ALA A 198 -1.63 -18.61 -0.38
CA ALA A 198 -2.71 -18.01 -1.18
C ALA A 198 -3.44 -16.88 -0.44
N LYS A 199 -3.14 -16.64 0.84
CA LYS A 199 -3.76 -15.59 1.64
C LYS A 199 -3.53 -14.21 1.00
N SER A 200 -4.51 -13.33 1.12
CA SER A 200 -4.46 -11.94 0.68
C SER A 200 -5.35 -11.10 1.59
N VAL A 201 -5.21 -9.77 1.54
CA VAL A 201 -6.21 -8.87 2.11
C VAL A 201 -7.46 -8.99 1.24
N PRO A 202 -8.64 -9.33 1.79
CA PRO A 202 -9.87 -9.43 1.01
C PRO A 202 -10.16 -8.13 0.25
N ALA A 203 -10.57 -8.23 -1.01
CA ALA A 203 -10.87 -7.05 -1.84
C ALA A 203 -11.91 -6.13 -1.20
N CYS A 204 -12.90 -6.70 -0.50
CA CYS A 204 -13.89 -5.91 0.24
C CYS A 204 -13.26 -5.08 1.38
N VAL A 205 -12.18 -5.55 2.02
CA VAL A 205 -11.43 -4.79 3.02
C VAL A 205 -10.61 -3.68 2.36
N LEU A 206 -9.92 -3.98 1.26
CA LEU A 206 -9.15 -2.97 0.51
C LEU A 206 -10.02 -1.81 0.01
N ALA A 207 -11.26 -2.09 -0.37
CA ALA A 207 -12.23 -1.11 -0.81
C ALA A 207 -12.98 -0.40 0.35
N SER A 208 -12.72 -0.75 1.62
CA SER A 208 -13.43 -0.20 2.77
C SER A 208 -12.82 1.10 3.31
N SER A 209 -13.45 1.66 4.34
CA SER A 209 -12.98 2.88 5.00
C SER A 209 -11.64 2.68 5.71
N GLN A 210 -10.91 3.76 5.97
CA GLN A 210 -9.64 3.69 6.72
C GLN A 210 -9.82 2.99 8.08
N ALA A 211 -10.96 3.19 8.76
CA ALA A 211 -11.23 2.56 10.04
C ALA A 211 -11.34 1.03 9.93
N ASP A 212 -12.00 0.53 8.88
CA ASP A 212 -12.13 -0.90 8.63
C ASP A 212 -10.77 -1.52 8.26
N VAL A 213 -9.99 -0.85 7.42
CA VAL A 213 -8.63 -1.29 7.05
C VAL A 213 -7.73 -1.36 8.28
N LEU A 214 -7.77 -0.35 9.16
CA LEU A 214 -6.99 -0.34 10.40
C LEU A 214 -7.41 -1.49 11.32
N ALA A 215 -8.71 -1.76 11.46
CA ALA A 215 -9.21 -2.86 12.27
C ALA A 215 -8.80 -4.23 11.71
N PHE A 216 -8.81 -4.41 10.38
CA PHE A 216 -8.26 -5.62 9.74
C PHE A 216 -6.77 -5.80 10.04
N LEU A 217 -5.97 -4.74 9.87
CA LEU A 217 -4.54 -4.76 10.16
C LEU A 217 -4.27 -5.06 11.64
N GLU A 218 -5.09 -4.52 12.55
CA GLU A 218 -5.02 -4.81 13.97
C GLU A 218 -5.20 -6.31 14.24
N GLY A 219 -6.28 -6.92 13.73
CA GLY A 219 -6.52 -8.36 13.88
C GLY A 219 -5.41 -9.20 13.27
N LEU A 220 -4.97 -8.86 12.05
CA LEU A 220 -3.88 -9.55 11.36
C LEU A 220 -2.58 -9.51 12.17
N PHE A 221 -2.21 -8.33 12.68
CA PHE A 221 -0.97 -8.15 13.41
C PHE A 221 -1.01 -8.78 14.81
N TRP A 222 -2.18 -8.85 15.45
CA TRP A 222 -2.31 -9.60 16.70
C TRP A 222 -1.96 -11.08 16.53
N GLY A 223 -2.28 -11.70 15.40
CA GLY A 223 -1.84 -13.06 15.06
C GLY A 223 -0.37 -13.12 14.64
N ASP A 224 -0.01 -12.48 13.52
CA ASP A 224 1.22 -12.81 12.78
C ASP A 224 2.39 -11.81 12.92
N ALA A 225 2.20 -10.69 13.64
CA ALA A 225 3.28 -9.72 13.83
C ALA A 225 4.06 -9.95 15.13
N THR A 226 5.28 -9.41 15.18
CA THR A 226 6.09 -9.30 16.40
C THR A 226 6.53 -7.85 16.57
N ILE A 227 6.34 -7.31 17.77
CA ILE A 227 6.76 -5.95 18.13
C ILE A 227 7.74 -6.03 19.29
N ARG A 228 8.89 -5.37 19.14
CA ARG A 228 9.94 -5.33 20.17
C ARG A 228 10.40 -3.90 20.36
N GLY A 229 10.37 -3.43 21.61
CA GLY A 229 11.10 -2.25 22.02
C GLY A 229 12.55 -2.59 22.37
N ASN A 230 13.48 -1.67 22.10
CA ASN A 230 14.84 -1.80 22.57
C ASN A 230 15.27 -0.49 23.25
N LYS A 231 15.42 -0.51 24.58
CA LYS A 231 15.85 0.67 25.37
C LYS A 231 17.22 1.21 24.95
N ALA A 232 18.11 0.36 24.44
CA ALA A 232 19.44 0.74 23.96
C ALA A 232 19.52 0.85 22.42
N GLY A 233 18.42 0.60 21.70
CA GLY A 233 18.37 0.52 20.25
C GLY A 233 17.13 1.19 19.66
N SER A 234 16.61 0.62 18.57
CA SER A 234 15.40 1.09 17.89
C SER A 234 14.24 0.12 18.11
N ASN A 235 13.03 0.65 18.18
CA ASN A 235 11.81 -0.16 18.09
C ASN A 235 11.81 -0.95 16.77
N THR A 236 11.26 -2.18 16.80
CA THR A 236 11.13 -3.01 15.61
C THR A 236 9.76 -3.65 15.56
N PHE A 237 9.11 -3.57 14.41
CA PHE A 237 7.94 -4.37 14.05
C PHE A 237 8.34 -5.32 12.92
N LYS A 238 7.91 -6.57 12.99
CA LYS A 238 8.09 -7.55 11.91
C LYS A 238 6.79 -8.32 11.69
N PHE A 239 6.27 -8.28 10.47
CA PHE A 239 5.20 -9.15 9.97
C PHE A 239 5.82 -10.13 8.96
N THR A 240 5.50 -11.43 9.08
CA THR A 240 6.05 -12.48 8.20
C THR A 240 4.90 -13.29 7.60
N SER A 241 4.94 -13.55 6.30
CA SER A 241 3.94 -14.38 5.62
C SER A 241 4.58 -15.29 4.57
N LYS A 242 3.95 -16.44 4.32
CA LYS A 242 4.24 -17.30 3.17
C LYS A 242 3.58 -16.81 1.88
N SER A 243 2.62 -15.89 1.98
CA SER A 243 2.01 -15.24 0.82
C SER A 243 2.73 -13.94 0.49
N ARG A 244 3.32 -13.89 -0.72
CA ARG A 244 3.89 -12.66 -1.27
C ARG A 244 2.82 -11.58 -1.38
N GLN A 245 1.64 -11.94 -1.86
CA GLN A 245 0.54 -11.01 -2.11
C GLN A 245 0.09 -10.33 -0.82
N LEU A 246 -0.15 -11.10 0.25
CA LEU A 246 -0.55 -10.54 1.54
C LEU A 246 0.51 -9.60 2.10
N ALA A 247 1.78 -10.02 2.10
CA ALA A 247 2.87 -9.20 2.62
C ALA A 247 3.08 -7.92 1.79
N HIS A 248 2.95 -7.99 0.46
CA HIS A 248 3.01 -6.83 -0.43
C HIS A 248 1.83 -5.87 -0.18
N GLN A 249 0.61 -6.38 -0.09
CA GLN A 249 -0.58 -5.57 0.20
C GLN A 249 -0.45 -4.87 1.56
N VAL A 250 0.01 -5.57 2.59
CA VAL A 250 0.30 -4.97 3.91
C VAL A 250 1.35 -3.86 3.80
N HIS A 251 2.41 -4.07 3.03
CA HIS A 251 3.47 -3.07 2.83
C HIS A 251 2.95 -1.79 2.17
N VAL A 252 2.13 -1.91 1.13
CA VAL A 252 1.51 -0.78 0.43
C VAL A 252 0.44 -0.10 1.30
N LEU A 253 -0.37 -0.87 2.05
CA LEU A 253 -1.35 -0.31 2.99
C LEU A 253 -0.67 0.54 4.07
N LEU A 254 0.44 0.07 4.62
CA LEU A 254 1.23 0.84 5.59
C LEU A 254 1.76 2.14 4.97
N LEU A 255 2.28 2.09 3.73
CA LEU A 255 2.71 3.30 3.01
C LEU A 255 1.59 4.33 2.84
N ASN A 256 0.38 3.88 2.43
CA ASN A 256 -0.80 4.74 2.30
C ASN A 256 -1.20 5.39 3.64
N LEU A 257 -1.02 4.67 4.76
CA LEU A 257 -1.23 5.19 6.11
C LEU A 257 -0.10 6.11 6.61
N GLY A 258 0.99 6.24 5.84
CA GLY A 258 2.16 7.06 6.17
C GLY A 258 3.25 6.32 6.93
N VAL A 259 3.10 5.01 7.11
CA VAL A 259 4.05 4.13 7.80
C VAL A 259 4.95 3.45 6.77
N ILE A 260 6.23 3.84 6.77
CA ILE A 260 7.25 3.38 5.84
C ILE A 260 7.90 2.11 6.37
N GLY A 261 7.83 1.06 5.57
CA GLY A 261 8.41 -0.24 5.88
C GLY A 261 9.41 -0.70 4.83
N SER A 262 10.18 -1.72 5.18
CA SER A 262 10.99 -2.49 4.24
C SER A 262 10.33 -3.83 3.94
N PHE A 263 10.33 -4.22 2.68
CA PHE A 263 9.85 -5.52 2.20
C PHE A 263 11.02 -6.36 1.68
N TRP A 264 11.14 -7.57 2.19
CA TRP A 264 12.22 -8.49 1.83
C TRP A 264 11.82 -9.93 2.06
N ASN A 265 12.52 -10.88 1.44
CA ASN A 265 12.26 -12.30 1.61
C ASN A 265 13.51 -13.06 2.04
N HIS A 266 13.31 -14.25 2.61
CA HIS A 266 14.36 -15.23 2.89
C HIS A 266 13.80 -16.64 2.79
N GLU A 267 14.68 -17.59 2.55
CA GLU A 267 14.35 -19.02 2.60
C GLU A 267 14.68 -19.58 3.99
N ASP A 268 13.77 -20.38 4.53
CA ASP A 268 13.98 -21.15 5.76
C ASP A 268 13.33 -22.54 5.60
N GLY A 269 14.10 -23.60 5.83
CA GLY A 269 13.61 -24.98 5.67
C GLY A 269 13.12 -25.33 4.26
N GLY A 270 13.63 -24.69 3.21
CA GLY A 270 13.19 -24.88 1.81
C GLY A 270 11.92 -24.12 1.44
N GLU A 271 11.43 -23.26 2.33
CA GLU A 271 10.21 -22.46 2.14
C GLU A 271 10.56 -20.98 2.09
N LEU A 272 9.91 -20.23 1.19
CA LEU A 272 10.12 -18.80 1.04
C LEU A 272 9.17 -17.99 1.94
N TYR A 273 9.73 -17.04 2.70
CA TYR A 273 8.99 -16.16 3.59
C TYR A 273 9.18 -14.70 3.23
N TYR A 274 8.09 -13.94 3.17
CA TYR A 274 8.05 -12.51 2.88
C TYR A 274 7.84 -11.72 4.17
N ASN A 275 8.60 -10.65 4.32
CA ASN A 275 8.72 -9.92 5.58
C ASN A 275 8.47 -8.44 5.34
N VAL A 276 7.62 -7.84 6.16
CA VAL A 276 7.46 -6.39 6.28
C VAL A 276 8.06 -5.96 7.61
N THR A 277 9.06 -5.08 7.58
CA THR A 277 9.77 -4.62 8.78
C THR A 277 9.70 -3.11 8.91
N LEU A 278 9.28 -2.64 10.08
CA LEU A 278 9.34 -1.23 10.48
C LEU A 278 10.42 -1.05 11.53
N ARG A 279 11.10 0.10 11.51
CA ARG A 279 12.21 0.41 12.42
C ARG A 279 12.06 1.80 13.01
N GLY A 280 12.46 1.93 14.27
CA GLY A 280 12.47 3.19 14.99
C GLY A 280 11.09 3.82 15.04
N ASP A 281 11.01 5.06 14.60
CA ASP A 281 9.84 5.93 14.63
C ASP A 281 8.63 5.36 13.88
N GLN A 282 8.86 4.58 12.82
CA GLN A 282 7.76 3.96 12.06
C GLN A 282 6.96 2.95 12.88
N VAL A 283 7.55 2.39 13.94
CA VAL A 283 6.81 1.56 14.90
C VAL A 283 5.92 2.43 15.77
N LEU A 284 6.38 3.63 16.16
CA LEU A 284 5.58 4.60 16.91
C LEU A 284 4.41 5.10 16.05
N ASP A 285 4.67 5.47 14.81
CA ASP A 285 3.63 5.89 13.85
C ASP A 285 2.55 4.80 13.69
N LEU A 286 2.95 3.52 13.62
CA LEU A 286 2.01 2.39 13.58
C LEU A 286 1.19 2.27 14.87
N VAL A 287 1.81 2.38 16.05
CA VAL A 287 1.09 2.24 17.33
C VAL A 287 0.31 3.51 17.72
N GLU A 288 0.50 4.62 17.03
CA GLU A 288 -0.41 5.76 17.08
C GLU A 288 -1.68 5.51 16.26
N LEU A 289 -1.52 4.88 15.08
CA LEU A 289 -2.65 4.48 14.25
C LEU A 289 -3.46 3.33 14.86
N ILE A 290 -2.78 2.37 15.50
CA ILE A 290 -3.39 1.19 16.12
C ILE A 290 -2.90 1.05 17.57
N PRO A 291 -3.49 1.81 18.52
CA PRO A 291 -3.00 1.89 19.90
C PRO A 291 -2.88 0.56 20.65
N SER A 292 -3.74 -0.41 20.36
CA SER A 292 -3.72 -1.71 21.03
C SER A 292 -2.41 -2.48 20.81
N LEU A 293 -1.71 -2.23 19.70
CA LEU A 293 -0.44 -2.90 19.37
C LEU A 293 0.69 -2.53 20.35
N ARG A 294 0.57 -1.44 21.12
CA ARG A 294 1.51 -1.16 22.23
C ARG A 294 1.53 -2.31 23.23
N ASN A 295 0.37 -2.93 23.50
CA ASN A 295 0.25 -4.05 24.44
C ASN A 295 0.78 -5.37 23.88
N LYS A 296 1.03 -5.45 22.57
CA LYS A 296 1.66 -6.61 21.93
C LYS A 296 3.19 -6.57 22.03
N ALA A 297 3.77 -5.40 22.30
CA ALA A 297 5.22 -5.26 22.39
C ALA A 297 5.79 -6.16 23.50
N THR A 298 6.77 -7.01 23.16
CA THR A 298 7.39 -7.93 24.13
C THR A 298 8.30 -7.22 25.14
N SER A 299 8.50 -5.92 24.95
CA SER A 299 9.32 -5.03 25.75
C SER A 299 8.86 -3.59 25.56
N PRO A 300 9.03 -2.70 26.56
CA PRO A 300 8.61 -1.31 26.44
C PRO A 300 9.21 -0.62 25.21
N LEU A 301 8.35 0.06 24.44
CA LEU A 301 8.77 0.86 23.30
C LEU A 301 9.59 2.06 23.77
N ARG A 302 10.55 2.46 22.96
CA ARG A 302 11.21 3.76 23.09
C ARG A 302 10.28 4.82 22.49
N GLU A 303 9.74 5.69 23.33
CA GLU A 303 8.75 6.70 22.94
C GLU A 303 9.37 7.99 22.34
N THR A 304 10.68 8.02 22.11
CA THR A 304 11.37 9.19 21.54
C THR A 304 11.66 9.00 20.06
N HIS A 305 11.12 9.90 19.24
CA HIS A 305 11.43 9.99 17.82
C HIS A 305 12.90 10.38 17.59
N SER A 306 13.50 9.85 16.54
CA SER A 306 14.88 10.12 16.17
C SER A 306 15.00 11.29 15.20
N ASP A 307 15.99 12.16 15.44
CA ASP A 307 16.39 13.18 14.46
C ASP A 307 17.11 12.60 13.22
N LYS A 308 17.28 11.28 13.14
CA LYS A 308 18.04 10.59 12.10
C LYS A 308 17.17 9.55 11.42
N THR A 309 17.19 9.56 10.09
CA THR A 309 16.62 8.52 9.22
C THR A 309 17.63 8.19 8.12
N ASN A 310 17.51 7.00 7.53
CA ASN A 310 18.40 6.48 6.48
C ASN A 310 17.68 6.28 5.14
N TYR A 311 16.39 6.62 5.04
CA TYR A 311 15.58 6.33 3.85
C TYR A 311 14.62 7.46 3.45
N ASP A 312 14.22 8.34 4.37
CA ASP A 312 13.28 9.44 4.09
C ASP A 312 14.02 10.74 3.80
N HIS A 313 14.76 10.72 2.69
CA HIS A 313 15.60 11.81 2.22
C HIS A 313 15.00 12.49 1.00
N LEU A 314 15.24 13.79 0.89
CA LEU A 314 15.02 14.51 -0.34
C LEU A 314 16.14 14.21 -1.34
N PRO A 315 15.78 13.95 -2.61
CA PRO A 315 16.72 13.66 -3.67
C PRO A 315 17.58 14.90 -3.96
N HIS A 316 18.84 14.69 -4.31
CA HIS A 316 19.74 15.76 -4.78
C HIS A 316 19.79 16.99 -3.86
N GLY A 317 19.82 16.79 -2.53
CA GLY A 317 19.77 17.87 -1.54
C GLY A 317 20.80 18.99 -1.74
N THR A 318 21.98 18.69 -2.29
CA THR A 318 22.99 19.69 -2.66
C THR A 318 22.49 20.66 -3.73
N SER A 319 21.85 20.14 -4.77
CA SER A 319 21.25 20.92 -5.86
C SER A 319 20.07 21.75 -5.35
N LEU A 320 19.22 21.15 -4.51
CA LEU A 320 18.04 21.82 -3.94
C LEU A 320 18.40 23.01 -3.05
N LEU A 321 19.54 22.95 -2.36
CA LEU A 321 20.03 24.05 -1.54
C LEU A 321 20.66 25.17 -2.40
N ASN A 322 20.92 24.95 -3.68
CA ASN A 322 21.40 25.95 -4.64
C ASN A 322 22.53 26.86 -4.10
N GLY A 323 23.53 26.28 -3.42
CA GLY A 323 24.64 27.03 -2.83
C GLY A 323 24.38 27.66 -1.45
N HIS A 324 23.18 27.58 -0.90
CA HIS A 324 22.81 28.10 0.43
C HIS A 324 23.22 27.19 1.61
N GLY A 325 24.41 26.57 1.50
CA GLY A 325 24.94 25.60 2.45
C GLY A 325 25.24 26.15 3.85
N GLY A 326 25.60 27.42 3.99
CA GLY A 326 25.99 28.02 5.28
C GLY A 326 26.97 27.14 6.08
N ASP A 327 26.81 27.10 7.40
CA ASP A 327 27.65 26.32 8.32
C ASP A 327 26.94 25.08 8.90
N GLY A 328 27.72 24.18 9.52
CA GLY A 328 27.19 23.06 10.31
C GLY A 328 26.50 21.97 9.49
N TYR A 329 25.22 21.70 9.75
CA TYR A 329 24.48 20.58 9.13
C TYR A 329 24.36 20.72 7.61
N LEU A 330 24.04 21.93 7.14
CA LEU A 330 23.85 22.21 5.72
C LEU A 330 25.19 22.20 4.95
N ALA A 331 26.29 22.64 5.56
CA ALA A 331 27.64 22.49 5.01
C ALA A 331 28.00 21.02 4.75
N ARG A 332 27.61 20.12 5.67
CA ARG A 332 27.81 18.67 5.52
C ARG A 332 26.94 18.06 4.43
N ILE A 333 25.76 18.63 4.15
CA ILE A 333 24.98 18.23 2.98
C ILE A 333 25.71 18.66 1.71
N MET A 334 26.15 19.92 1.63
CA MET A 334 26.90 20.43 0.47
C MET A 334 28.20 19.66 0.21
N ALA A 335 28.85 19.15 1.26
CA ALA A 335 30.04 18.29 1.15
C ALA A 335 29.73 16.83 0.74
N GLY A 336 28.45 16.45 0.67
CA GLY A 336 28.02 15.07 0.38
C GLY A 336 28.07 14.10 1.58
N ASP A 337 28.49 14.56 2.76
CA ASP A 337 28.59 13.75 3.98
C ASP A 337 27.24 13.38 4.59
N ARG A 338 26.18 14.11 4.22
CA ARG A 338 24.81 13.94 4.74
C ARG A 338 23.77 14.15 3.66
N GLN A 339 22.67 13.42 3.79
CA GLN A 339 21.48 13.63 2.98
C GLN A 339 20.47 14.54 3.71
N LEU A 340 19.77 15.37 2.95
CA LEU A 340 18.73 16.26 3.47
C LEU A 340 17.47 15.44 3.75
N THR A 341 17.09 15.28 5.01
CA THR A 341 15.84 14.59 5.39
C THR A 341 14.62 15.53 5.22
N TYR A 342 13.42 14.99 5.01
CA TYR A 342 12.18 15.79 4.97
C TYR A 342 11.97 16.68 6.21
N ASN A 343 12.16 16.13 7.42
CA ASN A 343 12.00 16.89 8.66
C ASN A 343 12.98 18.07 8.75
N ARG A 344 14.25 17.84 8.39
CA ARG A 344 15.25 18.91 8.34
C ARG A 344 14.95 19.94 7.25
N ALA A 345 14.43 19.52 6.10
CA ALA A 345 14.06 20.44 5.02
C ALA A 345 12.97 21.43 5.48
N ARG A 346 11.97 20.98 6.26
CA ARG A 346 10.94 21.85 6.84
C ARG A 346 11.54 22.91 7.77
N THR A 347 12.45 22.51 8.67
CA THR A 347 13.15 23.44 9.56
C THR A 347 14.00 24.43 8.77
N VAL A 348 14.75 23.95 7.76
CA VAL A 348 15.61 24.79 6.93
C VAL A 348 14.80 25.83 6.15
N LEU A 349 13.65 25.46 5.59
CA LEU A 349 12.76 26.41 4.91
C LEU A 349 12.19 27.48 5.83
N ALA A 350 11.95 27.15 7.10
CA ALA A 350 11.50 28.12 8.10
C ALA A 350 12.63 29.11 8.49
N ASP A 351 13.86 28.61 8.60
CA ASP A 351 15.02 29.40 9.02
C ASP A 351 15.63 30.25 7.89
N LYS A 352 15.44 29.83 6.62
CA LYS A 352 16.06 30.43 5.42
C LYS A 352 15.04 30.80 4.35
N PRO A 353 14.38 31.96 4.46
CA PRO A 353 13.35 32.39 3.50
C PRO A 353 13.87 32.56 2.07
N GLU A 354 15.18 32.76 1.87
CA GLU A 354 15.81 32.85 0.55
C GLU A 354 15.66 31.55 -0.28
N LEU A 355 15.44 30.40 0.38
CA LEU A 355 15.20 29.12 -0.30
C LEU A 355 13.78 29.01 -0.89
N ALA A 356 12.89 29.97 -0.65
CA ALA A 356 11.51 29.95 -1.14
C ALA A 356 11.41 29.92 -2.68
N HIS A 357 12.43 30.37 -3.40
CA HIS A 357 12.48 30.38 -4.87
C HIS A 357 13.09 29.09 -5.47
N THR A 358 13.63 28.20 -4.64
CA THR A 358 14.17 26.90 -5.09
C THR A 358 13.05 25.89 -5.31
N LEU A 359 13.39 24.68 -5.79
CA LEU A 359 12.44 23.56 -5.89
C LEU A 359 12.16 22.88 -4.55
N LEU A 360 12.92 23.22 -3.49
CA LEU A 360 12.80 22.61 -2.17
C LEU A 360 11.40 22.73 -1.55
N PRO A 361 10.72 23.91 -1.55
CA PRO A 361 9.37 24.04 -0.99
C PRO A 361 8.37 23.13 -1.70
N SER A 362 8.44 23.00 -3.03
CA SER A 362 7.54 22.17 -3.83
C SER A 362 7.70 20.69 -3.47
N LEU A 363 8.94 20.18 -3.38
CA LEU A 363 9.21 18.79 -3.00
C LEU A 363 8.80 18.48 -1.56
N VAL A 364 8.98 19.44 -0.64
CA VAL A 364 8.53 19.31 0.76
C VAL A 364 7.01 19.29 0.83
N LYS A 365 6.32 20.14 0.06
CA LYS A 365 4.85 20.22 -0.01
C LYS A 365 4.23 18.94 -0.56
N GLN A 366 4.81 18.35 -1.61
CA GLN A 366 4.33 17.09 -2.19
C GLN A 366 4.39 15.91 -1.23
N ASN A 367 5.35 15.92 -0.29
CA ASN A 367 5.49 14.92 0.76
C ASN A 367 5.61 13.47 0.24
N TYR A 368 6.09 13.27 -0.99
CA TYR A 368 6.39 11.94 -1.49
C TYR A 368 7.56 11.29 -0.72
N LEU A 369 7.60 9.97 -0.76
CA LEU A 369 8.76 9.20 -0.36
C LEU A 369 9.62 8.96 -1.61
N TRP A 370 10.75 9.65 -1.71
CA TRP A 370 11.71 9.47 -2.80
C TRP A 370 12.66 8.32 -2.47
N ILE A 371 12.56 7.22 -3.23
CA ILE A 371 13.43 6.05 -3.05
C ILE A 371 14.12 5.73 -4.36
N THR A 372 15.35 5.25 -4.25
CA THR A 372 16.13 4.82 -5.39
C THR A 372 15.72 3.44 -5.87
N VAL A 373 15.66 3.31 -7.20
CA VAL A 373 15.51 2.04 -7.91
C VAL A 373 16.71 1.14 -7.59
N ARG A 374 16.42 -0.09 -7.18
CA ARG A 374 17.40 -1.14 -6.89
C ARG A 374 17.59 -2.07 -8.08
N ASP A 375 16.49 -2.41 -8.75
CA ASP A 375 16.49 -3.34 -9.88
C ASP A 375 15.38 -2.99 -10.88
N VAL A 376 15.64 -3.22 -12.17
CA VAL A 376 14.67 -3.13 -13.26
C VAL A 376 14.91 -4.34 -14.16
N ARG A 377 13.93 -5.24 -14.24
CA ARG A 377 14.11 -6.52 -14.93
C ARG A 377 12.88 -6.93 -15.73
N PRO A 378 13.04 -7.64 -16.86
CA PRO A 378 11.92 -8.29 -17.53
C PRO A 378 11.18 -9.25 -16.58
N ALA A 379 9.85 -9.21 -16.60
CA ALA A 379 8.98 -9.94 -15.67
C ALA A 379 7.94 -10.82 -16.39
N GLY A 380 8.23 -11.21 -17.64
CA GLY A 380 7.39 -12.07 -18.46
C GLY A 380 6.39 -11.31 -19.33
N ILE A 381 5.35 -12.02 -19.76
CA ILE A 381 4.25 -11.49 -20.56
C ILE A 381 2.97 -11.66 -19.74
N GLU A 382 2.24 -10.56 -19.54
CA GLU A 382 1.03 -10.52 -18.71
C GLU A 382 -0.04 -9.64 -19.33
N PRO A 383 -1.32 -9.82 -18.96
CA PRO A 383 -2.37 -8.89 -19.36
C PRO A 383 -2.14 -7.53 -18.71
N VAL A 384 -2.11 -6.47 -19.51
CA VAL A 384 -1.90 -5.09 -19.04
C VAL A 384 -3.19 -4.30 -19.12
N TYR A 385 -3.38 -3.45 -18.11
CA TYR A 385 -4.57 -2.62 -17.96
C TYR A 385 -4.14 -1.21 -17.56
N ASP A 386 -4.91 -0.22 -17.99
CA ASP A 386 -4.67 1.17 -17.62
C ASP A 386 -5.99 1.90 -17.33
N LEU A 387 -5.90 3.09 -16.73
CA LEU A 387 -7.03 3.97 -16.48
C LEU A 387 -6.85 5.26 -17.29
N LEU A 388 -7.93 5.76 -17.89
CA LEU A 388 -7.92 7.12 -18.41
C LEU A 388 -8.31 8.09 -17.30
N VAL A 389 -7.35 8.91 -16.88
CA VAL A 389 -7.56 10.05 -15.99
C VAL A 389 -7.50 11.34 -16.81
N PRO A 390 -8.61 12.06 -17.06
CA PRO A 390 -8.61 13.25 -17.92
C PRO A 390 -7.98 14.49 -17.30
N GLY A 391 -7.83 14.54 -15.98
CA GLY A 391 -7.32 15.70 -15.25
C GLY A 391 -5.81 15.86 -15.41
N THR A 392 -5.04 15.43 -14.43
CA THR A 392 -3.56 15.51 -14.48
C THR A 392 -2.92 14.41 -15.30
N HIS A 393 -3.73 13.49 -15.84
CA HIS A 393 -3.27 12.28 -16.52
C HIS A 393 -2.36 11.41 -15.65
N SER A 394 -2.49 11.50 -14.33
CA SER A 394 -1.67 10.77 -13.39
C SER A 394 -2.50 10.05 -12.34
N PHE A 395 -1.96 8.96 -11.82
CA PHE A 395 -2.54 8.24 -10.71
C PHE A 395 -1.49 7.46 -9.92
N VAL A 396 -1.89 6.96 -8.75
CA VAL A 396 -1.05 6.15 -7.88
C VAL A 396 -1.41 4.67 -7.99
N ALA A 397 -0.42 3.82 -8.23
CA ALA A 397 -0.55 2.36 -8.22
C ALA A 397 0.61 1.73 -7.44
N ASP A 398 0.31 0.80 -6.54
CA ASP A 398 1.30 0.18 -5.63
C ASP A 398 2.18 1.19 -4.87
N GLY A 399 1.64 2.40 -4.65
CA GLY A 399 2.34 3.53 -4.04
C GLY A 399 3.11 4.40 -5.03
N PHE A 400 3.42 3.95 -6.24
CA PHE A 400 4.14 4.74 -7.25
C PHE A 400 3.24 5.78 -7.90
N VAL A 401 3.74 7.00 -8.03
CA VAL A 401 3.08 8.04 -8.83
C VAL A 401 3.44 7.80 -10.31
N GLN A 402 2.43 7.58 -11.13
CA GLN A 402 2.58 7.25 -12.55
C GLN A 402 1.65 8.10 -13.42
N HIS A 403 1.95 8.15 -14.71
CA HIS A 403 1.15 8.86 -15.70
C HIS A 403 0.47 7.86 -16.65
N ASN A 404 -0.66 8.25 -17.25
CA ASN A 404 -1.35 7.45 -18.26
C ASN A 404 -0.32 7.02 -19.33
N SER A 405 -0.33 5.74 -19.68
CA SER A 405 0.67 5.16 -20.58
C SER A 405 0.45 5.50 -22.06
N GLN A 406 -0.77 5.90 -22.41
CA GLN A 406 -1.14 6.24 -23.78
C GLN A 406 -1.09 7.74 -24.03
N ASP A 407 -0.49 8.09 -25.17
CA ASP A 407 -0.52 9.44 -25.70
C ASP A 407 -1.98 9.74 -26.12
N ILE A 408 -2.64 10.62 -25.36
CA ILE A 408 -4.04 10.98 -25.59
C ILE A 408 -4.23 11.57 -27.00
N SER A 409 -3.15 12.07 -27.63
CA SER A 409 -3.16 12.54 -29.01
C SER A 409 -3.61 11.47 -30.03
N GLU A 410 -3.40 10.17 -29.75
CA GLU A 410 -3.89 9.07 -30.61
C GLU A 410 -5.36 8.70 -30.33
N LEU A 411 -5.88 9.06 -29.16
CA LEU A 411 -7.24 8.75 -28.69
C LEU A 411 -8.27 9.81 -29.03
N VAL A 412 -7.84 11.06 -29.21
CA VAL A 412 -8.69 12.13 -29.73
C VAL A 412 -8.55 12.13 -31.25
N GLY A 413 -9.27 11.24 -31.92
CA GLY A 413 -9.41 11.28 -33.37
C GLY A 413 -9.76 12.70 -33.82
N GLY A 414 -8.80 13.36 -34.49
CA GLY A 414 -8.98 14.60 -35.22
C GLY A 414 -9.57 15.77 -34.43
N ILE A 415 -8.85 16.32 -33.45
CA ILE A 415 -8.92 17.77 -33.24
C ILE A 415 -7.74 18.38 -33.97
N ASP A 416 -8.03 18.95 -35.14
CA ASP A 416 -7.11 19.79 -35.88
C ASP A 416 -6.82 21.06 -35.06
N LEU A 417 -5.71 21.05 -34.32
CA LEU A 417 -5.23 22.20 -33.55
C LEU A 417 -4.87 23.42 -34.44
N SER A 418 -4.90 23.30 -35.77
CA SER A 418 -4.81 24.46 -36.67
C SER A 418 -6.07 25.32 -36.72
N THR A 419 -7.19 24.86 -36.12
CA THR A 419 -8.44 25.64 -36.03
C THR A 419 -8.59 26.47 -34.75
N ILE A 420 -7.66 26.42 -33.81
CA ILE A 420 -7.59 27.42 -32.71
C ILE A 420 -6.78 28.61 -33.23
N GLY A 421 -7.37 29.31 -34.20
CA GLY A 421 -6.88 30.58 -34.71
C GLY A 421 -6.99 31.67 -33.65
N GLU A 422 -5.95 32.49 -33.60
CA GLU A 422 -5.81 33.75 -32.89
C GLU A 422 -7.15 34.48 -32.65
N VAL A 423 -7.57 34.56 -31.39
CA VAL A 423 -8.49 35.63 -30.98
C VAL A 423 -7.66 36.71 -30.31
N GLY A 424 -7.13 37.57 -31.19
CA GLY A 424 -7.13 39.02 -31.06
C GLY A 424 -6.83 39.63 -29.70
N VAL A 425 -5.61 40.17 -29.60
CA VAL A 425 -5.38 41.47 -28.98
C VAL A 425 -6.30 42.49 -29.66
N GLU A 426 -7.07 43.25 -28.89
CA GLU A 426 -7.40 44.64 -29.26
C GLU A 426 -7.74 45.49 -28.03
N SER A 427 -6.87 46.47 -27.82
CA SER A 427 -6.98 47.79 -27.14
C SER A 427 -7.58 47.91 -25.75
#